data_AF-A0A0Q5SIG9-F1
#
_entry.id   AF-A0A0Q5SIG9-F1
#
_cell.length_a   1.000
_cell.length_b   1.000
_cell.length_c   1.000
_cell.angle_alpha   90.00
_cell.angle_beta   90.00
_cell.angle_gamma   90.00
#
_symmetry.space_group_name_H-M   'P 1'
#
loop_
_entity.id
_entity.type
_entity.pdbx_description
1 polymer ?
#
loop_
_entity_poly.entity_id
_entity_poly.type
_entity_poly.pdbx_seq_one_letter_code
_entity_poly.pdbx_strand_id
1 'polypeptide(L)'
;MTFTDTYPPVLAPHPTDEQLEVFVHEFCLEPSDERALLWMYLGPDGVPVAPPVALGGLPVEPDRDRIGTIALRIVEVAAWVDATAVLLVWQSPDESLSASCDDQRWAAAILSVIEPGDLTVLPPMRRTPSDVRPLLPVG
;
A
#
# COMPACT_ATOMS: atom_id res chain seq x y z
N MET A 1 -8.96 19.45 -5.52
CA MET A 1 -7.51 19.26 -5.33
C MET A 1 -6.97 18.64 -6.61
N THR A 2 -5.91 19.20 -7.19
CA THR A 2 -5.25 18.68 -8.39
C THR A 2 -4.41 17.46 -8.01
N PHE A 3 -4.98 16.27 -8.21
CA PHE A 3 -4.26 15.01 -8.27
C PHE A 3 -3.55 14.95 -9.64
N THR A 4 -2.25 15.26 -9.71
CA THR A 4 -1.26 14.97 -10.77
C THR A 4 -0.15 16.02 -10.64
N ASP A 5 1.10 15.68 -10.31
CA ASP A 5 2.05 15.22 -11.34
C ASP A 5 3.27 14.44 -10.81
N THR A 6 3.32 14.02 -9.55
CA THR A 6 4.50 13.27 -9.04
C THR A 6 4.10 12.42 -7.84
N TYR A 7 3.42 11.31 -8.12
CA TYR A 7 2.93 10.39 -7.10
C TYR A 7 3.38 8.95 -7.39
N PRO A 8 3.97 8.23 -6.41
CA PRO A 8 4.38 8.69 -5.07
C PRO A 8 5.50 9.75 -5.11
N PRO A 9 5.66 10.60 -4.07
CA PRO A 9 6.82 11.47 -3.98
C PRO A 9 8.08 10.60 -4.09
N VAL A 10 8.99 11.00 -4.97
CA VAL A 10 10.28 10.35 -5.10
C VAL A 10 11.08 10.68 -3.83
N LEU A 11 10.94 9.88 -2.77
CA LEU A 11 11.88 9.98 -1.65
C LEU A 11 13.29 9.69 -2.17
N ALA A 12 14.29 10.21 -1.49
CA ALA A 12 15.68 9.91 -1.79
C ALA A 12 15.92 8.38 -1.82
N PRO A 13 16.89 7.90 -2.60
CA PRO A 13 17.38 6.53 -2.45
C PRO A 13 17.86 6.34 -1.01
N HIS A 14 17.28 5.38 -0.28
CA HIS A 14 17.48 5.19 1.16
C HIS A 14 16.98 6.39 1.99
N PRO A 15 15.65 6.57 2.11
CA PRO A 15 15.06 7.65 2.89
C PRO A 15 15.43 7.52 4.37
N THR A 16 15.49 8.67 5.07
CA THR A 16 15.61 8.69 6.54
C THR A 16 14.29 8.30 7.20
N ASP A 17 14.34 7.92 8.48
CA ASP A 17 13.15 7.63 9.30
C ASP A 17 12.13 8.78 9.25
N GLU A 18 12.59 10.03 9.33
CA GLU A 18 11.73 11.23 9.23
C GLU A 18 11.04 11.34 7.86
N GLN A 19 11.73 10.97 6.77
CA GLN A 19 11.13 10.96 5.43
C GLN A 19 10.11 9.84 5.25
N LEU A 20 10.32 8.68 5.90
CA LEU A 20 9.38 7.56 5.91
C LEU A 20 8.15 7.88 6.78
N GLU A 21 8.34 8.56 7.91
CA GLU A 21 7.25 9.04 8.76
C GLU A 21 6.37 10.04 8.02
N VAL A 22 6.98 11.03 7.34
CA VAL A 22 6.25 11.98 6.48
C VAL A 22 5.49 11.26 5.37
N PHE A 23 6.13 10.29 4.69
CA PHE A 23 5.45 9.48 3.68
C PHE A 23 4.24 8.73 4.24
N VAL A 24 4.40 8.04 5.37
CA VAL A 24 3.30 7.31 6.00
C VAL A 24 2.20 8.27 6.43
N HIS A 25 2.53 9.45 6.97
CA HIS A 25 1.54 10.45 7.36
C HIS A 25 0.80 11.05 6.15
N GLU A 26 1.51 11.36 5.05
CA GLU A 26 0.90 11.92 3.83
C GLU A 26 -0.04 10.95 3.14
N PHE A 27 0.24 9.64 3.23
CA PHE A 27 -0.57 8.59 2.61
C PHE A 27 -1.31 7.73 3.61
N CYS A 28 -1.35 8.17 4.88
CA CYS A 28 -2.19 7.55 5.88
C CYS A 28 -3.65 7.74 5.47
N LEU A 29 -4.44 6.76 5.83
CA LEU A 29 -5.70 6.48 5.17
C LEU A 29 -6.74 7.58 5.46
N GLU A 30 -6.98 8.44 4.47
CA GLU A 30 -8.30 9.03 4.27
C GLU A 30 -9.10 8.09 3.36
N PRO A 31 -10.41 7.84 3.62
CA PRO A 31 -11.22 7.02 2.75
C PRO A 31 -11.23 7.60 1.33
N SER A 32 -10.67 6.89 0.35
CA SER A 32 -10.86 7.26 -1.05
C SER A 32 -12.27 6.86 -1.47
N ASP A 33 -12.99 7.73 -2.16
CA ASP A 33 -14.25 7.35 -2.83
C ASP A 33 -13.97 6.62 -4.17
N GLU A 34 -12.70 6.49 -4.55
CA GLU A 34 -12.23 5.88 -5.79
C GLU A 34 -11.49 4.57 -5.53
N ARG A 35 -11.03 3.94 -6.63
CA ARG A 35 -10.18 2.74 -6.57
C ARG A 35 -8.81 3.10 -6.00
N ALA A 36 -8.37 2.35 -5.01
CA ALA A 36 -7.07 2.53 -4.38
C ALA A 36 -6.38 1.19 -4.10
N LEU A 37 -5.05 1.18 -4.20
CA LEU A 37 -4.20 0.16 -3.60
C LEU A 37 -3.89 0.60 -2.18
N LEU A 38 -4.11 -0.29 -1.22
CA LEU A 38 -3.75 -0.10 0.17
C LEU A 38 -2.76 -1.18 0.58
N TRP A 39 -1.96 -0.87 1.59
CA TRP A 39 -1.19 -1.90 2.26
C TRP A 39 -1.07 -1.64 3.75
N MET A 40 -1.08 -2.75 4.50
CA MET A 40 -0.97 -2.78 5.96
C MET A 40 0.29 -3.48 6.39
N TYR A 41 1.04 -2.86 7.29
CA TYR A 41 2.25 -3.42 7.88
C TYR A 41 1.90 -4.16 9.16
N LEU A 42 2.26 -5.44 9.23
CA LEU A 42 1.91 -6.33 10.33
C LEU A 42 3.16 -6.79 11.08
N GLY A 43 3.11 -6.68 12.40
CA GLY A 43 4.11 -7.26 13.29
C GLY A 43 4.00 -8.80 13.36
N PRO A 44 4.88 -9.46 14.12
CA PRO A 44 4.93 -10.93 14.22
C PRO A 44 3.62 -11.56 14.72
N ASP A 45 2.85 -10.81 15.51
CA ASP A 45 1.56 -11.25 16.05
C ASP A 45 0.37 -11.00 15.09
N GLY A 46 0.65 -10.50 13.88
CA GLY A 46 -0.38 -10.12 12.90
C GLY A 46 -1.10 -8.81 13.21
N VAL A 47 -0.61 -8.02 14.16
CA VAL A 47 -1.16 -6.73 14.56
C VAL A 47 -0.58 -5.62 13.68
N PRO A 48 -1.38 -4.65 13.21
CA PRO A 48 -0.86 -3.48 12.51
C PRO A 48 0.17 -2.70 13.34
N VAL A 49 1.36 -2.47 12.81
CA VAL A 49 2.46 -1.74 13.47
C VAL A 49 2.64 -0.31 12.97
N ALA A 50 1.93 0.05 11.90
CA ALA A 50 1.92 1.40 11.34
C ALA A 50 0.54 1.70 10.73
N PRO A 51 0.17 2.98 10.56
CA PRO A 51 -1.00 3.36 9.80
C PRO A 51 -0.99 2.73 8.39
N PRO A 52 -2.14 2.27 7.89
CA PRO A 52 -2.23 1.77 6.52
C PRO A 52 -1.97 2.90 5.53
N VAL A 53 -1.27 2.54 4.44
CA VAL A 53 -0.99 3.46 3.35
C VAL A 53 -1.99 3.22 2.22
N ALA A 54 -2.54 4.29 1.63
CA ALA A 54 -3.48 4.22 0.52
C ALA A 54 -2.99 5.04 -0.68
N LEU A 55 -3.06 4.43 -1.87
CA LEU A 55 -2.61 4.98 -3.15
C LEU A 55 -3.77 4.93 -4.16
N GLY A 56 -4.43 6.06 -4.35
CA GLY A 56 -5.52 6.24 -5.33
C GLY A 56 -5.03 6.50 -6.76
N GLY A 57 -5.93 6.44 -7.74
CA GLY A 57 -5.66 6.88 -9.12
C GLY A 57 -4.69 5.96 -9.90
N LEU A 58 -4.56 4.69 -9.49
CA LEU A 58 -3.73 3.73 -10.22
C LEU A 58 -4.34 3.40 -11.59
N PRO A 59 -3.52 3.35 -12.66
CA PRO A 59 -4.00 2.93 -13.96
C PRO A 59 -4.40 1.44 -13.92
N VAL A 60 -5.16 1.02 -14.94
CA VAL A 60 -5.59 -0.37 -15.12
C VAL A 60 -4.38 -1.29 -15.28
N GLU A 61 -3.41 -0.90 -16.10
CA GLU A 61 -2.20 -1.66 -16.39
C GLU A 61 -1.00 -1.11 -15.61
N PRO A 62 -0.20 -1.98 -14.96
CA PRO A 62 0.94 -1.54 -14.18
C PRO A 62 2.15 -1.17 -15.03
N ASP A 63 2.71 0.01 -14.78
CA ASP A 63 3.97 0.45 -15.39
C ASP A 63 5.18 0.00 -14.54
N ARG A 64 6.28 -0.38 -15.20
CA ARG A 64 7.44 -1.01 -14.56
C ARG A 64 8.10 -0.11 -13.50
N ASP A 65 8.19 1.18 -13.76
CA ASP A 65 8.86 2.14 -12.87
C ASP A 65 8.04 2.37 -11.60
N ARG A 66 6.71 2.45 -11.72
CA ARG A 66 5.77 2.57 -10.61
C ARG A 66 5.69 1.29 -9.80
N ILE A 67 5.72 0.12 -10.44
CA ILE A 67 5.84 -1.18 -9.75
C ILE A 67 7.09 -1.17 -8.85
N GLY A 68 8.25 -0.83 -9.42
CA GLY A 68 9.51 -0.79 -8.68
C GLY A 68 9.47 0.20 -7.52
N THR A 69 8.89 1.38 -7.75
CA THR A 69 8.77 2.42 -6.71
C THR A 69 7.87 1.98 -5.57
N ILE A 70 6.69 1.40 -5.87
CA ILE A 70 5.76 0.92 -4.83
C ILE A 70 6.40 -0.20 -4.02
N ALA A 71 7.01 -1.18 -4.69
CA ALA A 71 7.68 -2.29 -4.01
C ALA A 71 8.82 -1.82 -3.10
N LEU A 72 9.65 -0.88 -3.58
CA LEU A 72 10.72 -0.30 -2.78
C LEU A 72 10.16 0.38 -1.51
N ARG A 73 9.10 1.19 -1.63
CA ARG A 73 8.50 1.87 -0.47
C ARG A 73 7.87 0.91 0.52
N ILE A 74 7.23 -0.17 0.04
CA ILE A 74 6.71 -1.22 0.91
C ILE A 74 7.85 -1.81 1.75
N VAL A 75 8.98 -2.14 1.15
CA VAL A 75 10.11 -2.76 1.85
C VAL A 75 10.78 -1.78 2.83
N GLU A 76 11.04 -0.54 2.41
CA GLU A 76 11.70 0.45 3.25
C GLU A 76 10.88 0.83 4.50
N VAL A 77 9.57 1.06 4.32
CA VAL A 77 8.69 1.33 5.47
C VAL A 77 8.54 0.09 6.33
N ALA A 78 8.41 -1.11 5.75
CA ALA A 78 8.33 -2.34 6.52
C ALA A 78 9.56 -2.55 7.41
N ALA A 79 10.75 -2.25 6.90
CA ALA A 79 11.99 -2.30 7.68
C ALA A 79 12.02 -1.24 8.78
N TRP A 80 11.56 -0.01 8.49
CA TRP A 80 11.52 1.08 9.48
C TRP A 80 10.57 0.81 10.65
N VAL A 81 9.42 0.18 10.40
CA VAL A 81 8.40 -0.11 11.42
C VAL A 81 8.49 -1.53 12.00
N ASP A 82 9.58 -2.25 11.72
CA ASP A 82 9.80 -3.65 12.12
C ASP A 82 8.63 -4.59 11.75
N ALA A 83 8.05 -4.41 10.56
CA ALA A 83 6.99 -5.27 10.06
C ALA A 83 7.55 -6.62 9.57
N THR A 84 6.88 -7.69 9.97
CA THR A 84 7.19 -9.07 9.51
C THR A 84 6.35 -9.49 8.31
N ALA A 85 5.21 -8.82 8.10
CA ALA A 85 4.36 -9.06 6.96
C ALA A 85 3.72 -7.80 6.41
N VAL A 86 3.37 -7.82 5.13
CA VAL A 86 2.57 -6.78 4.48
C VAL A 86 1.35 -7.40 3.84
N LEU A 87 0.20 -6.79 4.06
CA LEU A 87 -1.06 -7.18 3.45
C LEU A 87 -1.47 -6.15 2.40
N LEU A 88 -1.51 -6.56 1.13
CA LEU A 88 -2.05 -5.73 0.05
C LEU A 88 -3.59 -5.80 0.06
N VAL A 89 -4.24 -4.65 0.03
CA VAL A 89 -5.69 -4.51 0.01
C VAL A 89 -6.12 -3.64 -1.15
N TRP A 90 -7.07 -4.10 -1.96
CA TRP A 90 -7.67 -3.30 -3.01
C TRP A 90 -9.00 -2.75 -2.54
N GLN A 91 -9.11 -1.43 -2.54
CA GLN A 91 -10.38 -0.75 -2.38
C GLN A 91 -10.95 -0.43 -3.76
N SER A 92 -12.23 -0.76 -3.94
CA SER A 92 -12.99 -0.43 -5.14
C SER A 92 -14.27 0.30 -4.74
N PRO A 93 -14.77 1.23 -5.57
CA PRO A 93 -16.06 1.87 -5.34
C PRO A 93 -17.26 0.91 -5.49
N ASP A 94 -17.09 -0.23 -6.16
CA ASP A 94 -18.12 -1.26 -6.23
C ASP A 94 -18.09 -2.16 -4.98
N GLU A 95 -19.25 -2.64 -4.52
CA GLU A 95 -19.38 -3.53 -3.36
C GLU A 95 -18.94 -4.99 -3.63
N SER A 96 -18.29 -5.26 -4.76
CA SER A 96 -17.78 -6.60 -5.06
C SER A 96 -16.63 -6.95 -4.11
N LEU A 97 -16.68 -8.18 -3.57
CA LEU A 97 -15.63 -8.73 -2.71
C LEU A 97 -14.55 -9.51 -3.48
N SER A 98 -14.70 -9.71 -4.80
CA SER A 98 -13.70 -10.41 -5.61
C SER A 98 -12.67 -9.44 -6.19
N ALA A 99 -11.37 -9.60 -5.90
CA ALA A 99 -10.30 -8.85 -6.57
C ALA A 99 -10.47 -8.92 -8.10
N SER A 100 -10.50 -7.77 -8.77
CA SER A 100 -10.59 -7.73 -10.23
C SER A 100 -9.33 -8.35 -10.85
N CYS A 101 -9.40 -8.73 -12.13
CA CYS A 101 -8.21 -9.17 -12.87
C CYS A 101 -7.08 -8.12 -12.81
N ASP A 102 -7.42 -6.83 -12.76
CA ASP A 102 -6.46 -5.74 -12.73
C ASP A 102 -5.79 -5.62 -11.35
N ASP A 103 -6.54 -5.82 -10.28
CA ASP A 103 -6.02 -5.85 -8.90
C ASP A 103 -5.02 -7.01 -8.71
N GLN A 104 -5.34 -8.18 -9.28
CA GLN A 104 -4.46 -9.34 -9.24
C GLN A 104 -3.19 -9.12 -10.08
N ARG A 105 -3.29 -8.47 -11.25
CA ARG A 105 -2.12 -8.12 -12.08
C ARG A 105 -1.18 -7.18 -11.34
N TRP A 106 -1.70 -6.13 -10.72
CA TRP A 106 -0.90 -5.20 -9.94
C TRP A 106 -0.22 -5.89 -8.75
N ALA A 107 -0.98 -6.68 -7.98
CA ALA A 107 -0.41 -7.42 -6.86
C ALA A 107 0.70 -8.38 -7.32
N ALA A 108 0.46 -9.15 -8.39
CA ALA A 108 1.47 -10.05 -8.95
C ALA A 108 2.71 -9.28 -9.44
N ALA A 109 2.53 -8.11 -10.06
CA ALA A 109 3.63 -7.30 -10.54
C ALA A 109 4.49 -6.75 -9.39
N ILE A 110 3.87 -6.21 -8.34
CA ILE A 110 4.56 -5.74 -7.12
C ILE A 110 5.29 -6.91 -6.44
N LEU A 111 4.62 -8.06 -6.30
CA LEU A 111 5.21 -9.25 -5.71
C LEU A 111 6.41 -9.78 -6.52
N SER A 112 6.39 -9.63 -7.85
CA SER A 112 7.48 -10.12 -8.70
C SER A 112 8.79 -9.34 -8.55
N VAL A 113 8.76 -8.15 -7.94
CA VAL A 113 9.94 -7.29 -7.77
C VAL A 113 10.40 -7.20 -6.32
N ILE A 114 9.57 -7.59 -5.35
CA ILE A 114 10.00 -7.69 -3.95
C ILE A 114 10.90 -8.92 -3.85
N GLU A 115 12.18 -8.69 -3.58
CA GLU A 115 13.12 -9.79 -3.36
C GLU A 115 12.72 -10.61 -2.14
N PRO A 116 12.88 -11.94 -2.16
CA PRO A 116 12.64 -12.77 -0.99
C PRO A 116 13.57 -12.35 0.15
N GLY A 117 12.99 -11.72 1.18
CA GLY A 117 13.65 -11.39 2.45
C GLY A 117 12.81 -11.91 3.62
N ASP A 118 12.98 -11.30 4.80
CA ASP A 118 12.21 -11.66 6.00
C ASP A 118 10.76 -11.12 5.98
N LEU A 119 10.43 -10.25 5.01
CA LEU A 119 9.11 -9.68 4.84
C LEU A 119 8.17 -10.63 4.11
N THR A 120 7.15 -11.14 4.81
CA THR A 120 6.10 -11.96 4.20
C THR A 120 5.05 -11.08 3.53
N VAL A 121 4.93 -11.12 2.21
CA VAL A 121 3.82 -10.43 1.52
C VAL A 121 2.62 -11.37 1.40
N LEU A 122 1.53 -11.01 2.07
CA LEU A 122 0.29 -11.78 2.09
C LEU A 122 -0.48 -11.60 0.76
N PRO A 123 -1.27 -12.60 0.35
CA PRO A 123 -2.10 -12.51 -0.85
C PRO A 123 -3.00 -11.28 -0.83
N PRO A 124 -3.23 -10.64 -1.99
CA PRO A 124 -4.09 -9.46 -2.06
C PRO A 124 -5.52 -9.80 -1.64
N MET A 125 -6.11 -8.96 -0.79
CA MET A 125 -7.53 -9.01 -0.44
C MET A 125 -8.27 -7.82 -1.05
N ARG A 126 -9.58 -7.95 -1.25
CA ARG A 126 -10.44 -6.82 -1.64
C ARG A 126 -11.31 -6.41 -0.44
N ARG A 127 -11.47 -5.10 -0.26
CA ARG A 127 -12.29 -4.51 0.80
C ARG A 127 -13.13 -3.38 0.21
N THR A 128 -14.34 -3.20 0.72
CA THR A 128 -15.14 -2.00 0.41
C THR A 128 -14.67 -0.82 1.27
N PRO A 129 -14.95 0.44 0.89
CA PRO A 129 -14.64 1.60 1.75
C PRO A 129 -15.22 1.44 3.17
N SER A 130 -16.39 0.81 3.30
CA SER A 130 -17.04 0.52 4.58
C SER A 130 -16.27 -0.48 5.45
N ASP A 131 -15.56 -1.44 4.84
CA ASP A 131 -14.71 -2.40 5.57
C ASP A 131 -13.38 -1.79 6.03
N VAL A 132 -12.96 -0.71 5.37
CA VAL A 132 -11.67 -0.04 5.62
C VAL A 132 -11.80 1.03 6.71
N ARG A 133 -12.94 1.76 6.77
CA ARG A 133 -13.19 2.79 7.78
C ARG A 133 -12.90 2.38 9.24
N PRO A 134 -13.21 1.14 9.69
CA PRO A 134 -12.89 0.69 11.04
C PRO A 134 -11.41 0.36 11.30
N LEU A 135 -10.58 0.25 10.25
CA LEU A 135 -9.14 -0.04 10.35
C LEU A 135 -8.31 1.24 10.60
N LEU A 136 -8.98 2.39 10.61
CA LEU A 136 -8.37 3.67 10.95
C LEU A 136 -8.07 3.74 12.45
N PRO A 137 -6.93 4.34 12.85
CA PRO A 137 -6.74 4.75 14.23
C PRO A 137 -7.94 5.60 14.67
N VAL A 138 -8.58 5.21 15.77
CA VAL A 138 -9.61 6.05 16.38
C VAL A 138 -8.90 7.28 16.91
N GLY A 139 -9.17 8.45 16.32
CA GLY A 139 -8.69 9.73 16.82
C GLY A 139 -9.19 10.05 18.22
#